data_AF-Q063A6-F1
#
_entry.id   AF-Q063A6-F1
#
_cell.length_a   1.000
_cell.length_b   1.000
_cell.length_c   1.000
_cell.angle_alpha   90.00
_cell.angle_beta   90.00
_cell.angle_gamma   90.00
#
_symmetry.space_group_name_H-M   'P 1'
#
loop_
_entity.id
_entity.type
_entity.pdbx_description
1 polymer ?
#
loop_
_entity_poly.entity_id
_entity_poly.type
_entity_poly.pdbx_seq_one_letter_code
_entity_poly.pdbx_strand_id
1 'polypeptide(L)'
;MNKTRLLQRLGRYGAVGIIAAAVHAGILLLLSQWISLSLANPVAFLAASLAGYVGHALVTFREDTGGKHFARRWLVLQYAVNLSVCALLPLILGPWVHPMLRTVVLVFTPTVLNALIWSRAAQFSARQRTQAGTPPLLHADDLGLGAGVDHAIFDLVQSGRLDGASLLVNGPTAKTAIDTWRQLPHPPALCLHLCLTEGPGDSTTADLPTSFGRLLLASWLPWQRRRLKPQIRRSLRQQIGRYKQLTGANEIHLDGHQHVHLIPIVLDTVLGLAQTEQVTWIRTTAEPLPTDLPLKLWWACVRQGGFLKWFVLQCLTKLAKPKIRAANVGTNGSFAGVLFTGRMTGKALECCWHTNHRQQTSGTRSRAMLLIHPAQPGNIDAMQEQQFTESFVFFSSPQRQHEWQAIKDLSINTPHEIMRPSLDVDINPTDVFTQYPNANQLNSTKEQDRHN
;
A
#
# COMPACT_ATOMS: atom_id res chain seq x y z
N MET A 1 -25.19 0.99 26.63
CA MET A 1 -24.18 0.16 27.33
C MET A 1 -24.30 0.42 28.83
N ASN A 2 -24.49 -0.62 29.64
CA ASN A 2 -24.78 -0.50 31.08
C ASN A 2 -23.52 -0.09 31.87
N LYS A 3 -23.59 0.96 32.72
CA LYS A 3 -22.42 1.54 33.44
C LYS A 3 -21.65 0.49 34.26
N THR A 4 -22.35 -0.47 34.83
CA THR A 4 -21.79 -1.57 35.64
C THR A 4 -20.91 -2.52 34.82
N ARG A 5 -21.30 -2.82 33.56
CA ARG A 5 -20.48 -3.62 32.63
C ARG A 5 -19.21 -2.87 32.22
N LEU A 6 -19.28 -1.55 32.04
CA LEU A 6 -18.10 -0.75 31.70
C LEU A 6 -17.08 -0.72 32.85
N LEU A 7 -17.55 -0.57 34.09
CA LEU A 7 -16.71 -0.57 35.29
C LEU A 7 -16.05 -1.93 35.55
N GLN A 8 -16.79 -3.03 35.41
CA GLN A 8 -16.23 -4.38 35.53
C GLN A 8 -15.19 -4.67 34.44
N ARG A 9 -15.42 -4.17 33.22
CA ARG A 9 -14.47 -4.29 32.10
C ARG A 9 -13.20 -3.49 32.39
N LEU A 10 -13.32 -2.23 32.81
CA LEU A 10 -12.16 -1.42 33.21
C LEU A 10 -11.35 -2.06 34.35
N GLY A 11 -12.03 -2.67 35.34
CA GLY A 11 -11.38 -3.38 36.43
C GLY A 11 -10.58 -4.62 35.97
N ARG A 12 -11.15 -5.45 35.09
CA ARG A 12 -10.47 -6.65 34.57
C ARG A 12 -9.26 -6.31 33.70
N TYR A 13 -9.38 -5.30 32.83
CA TYR A 13 -8.25 -4.83 32.02
C TYR A 13 -7.16 -4.17 32.88
N GLY A 14 -7.55 -3.43 33.93
CA GLY A 14 -6.61 -2.85 34.90
C GLY A 14 -5.84 -3.91 35.68
N ALA A 15 -6.50 -4.98 36.12
CA ALA A 15 -5.85 -6.08 36.85
C ALA A 15 -4.79 -6.81 36.00
N VAL A 16 -5.10 -7.10 34.73
CA VAL A 16 -4.12 -7.70 33.80
C VAL A 16 -2.91 -6.78 33.59
N GLY A 17 -3.14 -5.46 33.47
CA GLY A 17 -2.08 -4.46 33.35
C GLY A 17 -1.16 -4.39 34.58
N ILE A 18 -1.72 -4.47 35.79
CA ILE A 18 -0.95 -4.49 37.05
C ILE A 18 -0.07 -5.74 37.12
N ILE A 19 -0.62 -6.91 36.77
CA ILE A 19 0.14 -8.17 36.75
C ILE A 19 1.29 -8.08 35.74
N ALA A 20 1.04 -7.58 34.54
CA ALA A 20 2.09 -7.41 33.53
C ALA A 20 3.19 -6.44 34.01
N ALA A 21 2.83 -5.33 34.66
CA ALA A 21 3.80 -4.39 35.23
C ALA A 21 4.62 -5.00 36.38
N ALA A 22 3.99 -5.83 37.23
CA ALA A 22 4.69 -6.55 38.29
C ALA A 22 5.68 -7.58 37.72
N VAL A 23 5.28 -8.33 36.68
CA VAL A 23 6.18 -9.25 35.95
C VAL A 23 7.35 -8.50 35.33
N HIS A 24 7.09 -7.35 34.69
CA HIS A 24 8.14 -6.49 34.14
C HIS A 24 9.13 -6.08 35.24
N ALA A 25 8.64 -5.51 36.33
CA ALA A 25 9.48 -5.02 37.43
C ALA A 25 10.31 -6.15 38.04
N GLY A 26 9.72 -7.31 38.31
CA GLY A 26 10.41 -8.46 38.89
C GLY A 26 11.55 -8.96 37.99
N ILE A 27 11.29 -9.15 36.70
CA ILE A 27 12.30 -9.65 35.75
C ILE A 27 13.39 -8.59 35.52
N LEU A 28 13.02 -7.31 35.43
CA LEU A 28 13.97 -6.22 35.28
C LEU A 28 14.94 -6.17 36.47
N LEU A 29 14.41 -6.20 37.70
CA LEU A 29 15.23 -6.16 38.92
C LEU A 29 16.13 -7.39 39.02
N LEU A 30 15.62 -8.58 38.70
CA LEU A 30 16.41 -9.81 38.70
C LEU A 30 17.55 -9.77 37.67
N LEU A 31 17.24 -9.49 36.40
CA LEU A 31 18.23 -9.51 35.32
C LEU A 31 19.26 -8.38 35.44
N SER A 32 18.88 -7.23 36.00
CA SER A 32 19.80 -6.10 36.19
C SER A 32 20.97 -6.39 37.15
N GLN A 33 20.90 -7.50 37.89
CA GLN A 33 22.02 -7.99 38.72
C GLN A 33 23.12 -8.67 37.89
N TRP A 34 22.79 -9.12 36.68
CA TRP A 34 23.67 -9.96 35.85
C TRP A 34 24.03 -9.32 34.50
N ILE A 35 23.12 -8.52 33.95
CA ILE A 35 23.28 -7.88 32.62
C ILE A 35 22.91 -6.40 32.66
N SER A 36 23.35 -5.65 31.66
CA SER A 36 23.05 -4.22 31.56
C SER A 36 21.55 -3.96 31.44
N LEU A 37 21.10 -2.80 31.96
CA LEU A 37 19.69 -2.40 31.88
C LEU A 37 19.17 -2.33 30.44
N SER A 38 20.02 -2.00 29.47
CA SER A 38 19.70 -1.99 28.04
C SER A 38 19.40 -3.38 27.46
N LEU A 39 19.85 -4.45 28.11
CA LEU A 39 19.51 -5.84 27.74
C LEU A 39 18.39 -6.40 28.64
N ALA A 40 18.44 -6.12 29.95
CA ALA A 40 17.43 -6.57 30.90
C ALA A 40 16.03 -6.03 30.58
N ASN A 41 15.92 -4.75 30.22
CA ASN A 41 14.64 -4.09 30.06
C ASN A 41 13.84 -4.57 28.82
N PRO A 42 14.45 -4.79 27.63
CA PRO A 42 13.76 -5.47 26.53
C PRO A 42 13.26 -6.87 26.86
N VAL A 43 14.05 -7.67 27.60
CA VAL A 43 13.66 -9.03 28.00
C VAL A 43 12.49 -8.99 29.00
N ALA A 44 12.56 -8.10 29.99
CA ALA A 44 11.47 -7.88 30.94
C ALA A 44 10.18 -7.44 30.25
N PHE A 45 10.27 -6.56 29.24
CA PHE A 45 9.13 -6.17 28.42
C PHE A 45 8.52 -7.35 27.64
N LEU A 46 9.34 -8.23 27.04
CA LEU A 46 8.85 -9.40 26.31
C LEU A 46 8.08 -10.36 27.23
N ALA A 47 8.61 -10.61 28.42
CA ALA A 47 7.96 -11.46 29.42
C ALA A 47 6.65 -10.83 29.95
N ALA A 48 6.66 -9.52 30.23
CA ALA A 48 5.46 -8.78 30.61
C ALA A 48 4.40 -8.79 29.49
N SER A 49 4.83 -8.70 28.23
CA SER A 49 3.95 -8.78 27.06
C SER A 49 3.31 -10.16 26.91
N LEU A 50 4.07 -11.24 27.16
CA LEU A 50 3.54 -12.61 27.21
C LEU A 50 2.54 -12.80 28.36
N ALA A 51 2.88 -12.32 29.56
CA ALA A 51 1.99 -12.37 30.72
C ALA A 51 0.70 -11.58 30.48
N GLY A 52 0.80 -10.39 29.86
CA GLY A 52 -0.36 -9.61 29.43
C GLY A 52 -1.20 -10.32 28.37
N TYR A 53 -0.58 -10.96 27.38
CA TYR A 53 -1.28 -11.75 26.37
C TYR A 53 -2.05 -12.93 26.97
N VAL A 54 -1.39 -13.71 27.83
CA VAL A 54 -2.01 -14.85 28.53
C VAL A 54 -3.11 -14.35 29.47
N GLY A 55 -2.88 -13.28 30.23
CA GLY A 55 -3.89 -12.66 31.08
C GLY A 55 -5.11 -12.22 30.29
N HIS A 56 -4.91 -11.57 29.13
CA HIS A 56 -6.00 -11.21 28.24
C HIS A 56 -6.69 -12.42 27.61
N ALA A 57 -5.95 -13.47 27.26
CA ALA A 57 -6.47 -14.73 26.71
C ALA A 57 -7.36 -15.48 27.71
N LEU A 58 -6.99 -15.47 28.99
CA LEU A 58 -7.71 -16.16 30.06
C LEU A 58 -8.88 -15.35 30.62
N VAL A 59 -8.73 -14.03 30.72
CA VAL A 59 -9.68 -13.16 31.46
C VAL A 59 -10.61 -12.35 30.54
N THR A 60 -10.19 -12.04 29.31
CA THR A 60 -10.90 -11.08 28.43
C THR A 60 -11.25 -11.59 27.03
N PHE A 61 -10.81 -12.79 26.63
CA PHE A 61 -10.85 -13.25 25.24
C PHE A 61 -12.23 -13.68 24.72
N ARG A 62 -13.17 -14.02 25.60
CA ARG A 62 -14.46 -14.61 25.22
C ARG A 62 -15.58 -13.61 24.90
N GLU A 63 -15.40 -12.31 25.14
CA GLU A 63 -16.51 -11.34 25.01
C GLU A 63 -16.34 -10.28 23.91
N ASP A 64 -15.15 -10.08 23.32
CA ASP A 64 -14.88 -8.85 22.55
C ASP A 64 -14.20 -8.99 21.18
N THR A 65 -13.69 -10.16 20.77
CA THR A 65 -12.87 -10.22 19.55
C THR A 65 -13.68 -10.32 18.25
N GLY A 66 -14.97 -10.72 18.30
CA GLY A 66 -15.85 -10.75 17.12
C GLY A 66 -15.24 -11.44 15.90
N GLY A 67 -14.28 -12.36 16.11
CA GLY A 67 -13.56 -13.11 15.07
C GLY A 67 -12.66 -12.32 14.12
N LYS A 68 -12.50 -10.98 14.25
CA LYS A 68 -11.71 -10.22 13.27
C LYS A 68 -10.25 -10.06 13.71
N HIS A 69 -9.33 -10.53 12.88
CA HIS A 69 -7.89 -10.40 13.11
C HIS A 69 -7.51 -8.93 13.31
N PHE A 70 -6.99 -8.59 14.48
CA PHE A 70 -6.35 -7.31 14.74
C PHE A 70 -5.27 -7.05 13.67
N ALA A 71 -5.19 -5.83 13.14
CA ALA A 71 -4.29 -5.52 12.05
C ALA A 71 -2.83 -5.69 12.51
N ARG A 72 -2.21 -6.81 12.10
CA ARG A 72 -0.87 -7.31 12.50
C ARG A 72 0.22 -6.23 12.50
N ARG A 73 0.08 -5.20 11.66
CA ARG A 73 0.99 -4.04 11.61
C ARG A 73 1.08 -3.24 12.91
N TRP A 74 -0.02 -3.07 13.65
CA TRP A 74 0.01 -2.32 14.91
C TRP A 74 0.74 -3.10 16.00
N LEU A 75 0.62 -4.43 15.97
CA LEU A 75 1.39 -5.32 16.84
C LEU A 75 2.88 -5.23 16.51
N VAL A 76 3.26 -5.32 15.23
CA VAL A 76 4.67 -5.18 14.82
C VAL A 76 5.23 -3.81 15.22
N LEU A 77 4.49 -2.73 14.97
CA LEU A 77 4.88 -1.37 15.39
C LEU A 77 5.04 -1.28 16.91
N GLN A 78 4.12 -1.86 17.67
CA GLN A 78 4.16 -1.91 19.12
C GLN A 78 5.44 -2.60 19.62
N TYR A 79 5.75 -3.79 19.13
CA TYR A 79 6.98 -4.48 19.55
C TYR A 79 8.23 -3.74 19.09
N ALA A 80 8.28 -3.22 17.87
CA ALA A 80 9.43 -2.47 17.39
C ALA A 80 9.71 -1.22 18.25
N VAL A 81 8.69 -0.37 18.48
CA VAL A 81 8.82 0.84 19.29
C VAL A 81 9.21 0.51 20.72
N ASN A 82 8.53 -0.45 21.37
CA ASN A 82 8.81 -0.76 22.76
C ASN A 82 10.15 -1.45 22.95
N LEU A 83 10.57 -2.35 22.05
CA LEU A 83 11.91 -2.96 22.15
C LEU A 83 13.00 -1.90 21.98
N SER A 84 12.86 -0.98 21.02
CA SER A 84 13.79 0.13 20.85
C SER A 84 13.81 1.05 22.06
N VAL A 85 12.65 1.46 22.58
CA VAL A 85 12.57 2.31 23.78
C VAL A 85 13.13 1.59 24.99
N CYS A 86 12.80 0.32 25.20
CA CYS A 86 13.33 -0.44 26.33
C CYS A 86 14.85 -0.58 26.29
N ALA A 87 15.45 -0.70 25.10
CA ALA A 87 16.90 -0.80 24.94
C ALA A 87 17.61 0.56 25.13
N LEU A 88 17.01 1.65 24.63
CA LEU A 88 17.64 2.98 24.60
C LEU A 88 17.35 3.82 25.84
N LEU A 89 16.18 3.68 26.44
CA LEU A 89 15.74 4.49 27.59
C LEU A 89 16.69 4.38 28.81
N PRO A 90 17.27 3.21 29.14
CA PRO A 90 18.29 3.13 30.19
C PRO A 90 19.53 4.00 29.94
N LEU A 91 19.91 4.21 28.68
CA LEU A 91 21.06 5.07 28.33
C LEU A 91 20.74 6.55 28.54
N ILE A 92 19.47 6.93 28.42
CA ILE A 92 18.97 8.29 28.65
C ILE A 92 18.79 8.55 30.15
N LEU A 93 18.27 7.57 30.88
CA LEU A 93 18.09 7.60 32.33
C LEU A 93 19.41 7.29 33.06
N GLY A 94 20.43 8.10 32.81
CA GLY A 94 21.76 7.96 33.39
C GLY A 94 21.78 8.02 34.92
N PRO A 95 22.97 7.88 35.55
CA PRO A 95 23.16 7.66 36.99
C PRO A 95 22.44 8.63 37.92
N TRP A 96 22.17 9.86 37.46
CA TRP A 96 21.50 10.95 38.18
C TRP A 96 20.03 10.71 38.55
N VAL A 97 19.37 9.70 37.97
CA VAL A 97 17.97 9.36 38.30
C VAL A 97 17.93 8.42 39.51
N HIS A 98 17.13 8.76 40.52
CA HIS A 98 16.92 7.93 41.71
C HIS A 98 16.49 6.49 41.32
N PRO A 99 17.05 5.42 41.94
CA PRO A 99 16.82 4.04 41.51
C PRO A 99 15.35 3.63 41.41
N MET A 100 14.54 3.99 42.41
CA MET A 100 13.09 3.73 42.39
C MET A 100 12.39 4.42 41.22
N LEU A 101 12.72 5.69 40.97
CA LEU A 101 12.14 6.45 39.87
C LEU A 101 12.59 5.87 38.52
N ARG A 102 13.84 5.45 38.40
CA ARG A 102 14.36 4.77 37.19
C ARG A 102 13.55 3.50 36.91
N THR A 103 13.33 2.64 37.90
CA THR A 103 12.53 1.41 37.72
C THR A 103 11.09 1.72 37.30
N VAL A 104 10.44 2.70 37.94
CA VAL A 104 9.09 3.14 37.57
C VAL A 104 9.05 3.60 36.12
N VAL A 105 9.98 4.45 35.69
CA VAL A 105 10.01 4.95 34.30
C VAL A 105 10.26 3.81 33.31
N LEU A 106 11.18 2.88 33.59
CA LEU A 106 11.48 1.75 32.69
C LEU A 106 10.29 0.79 32.53
N VAL A 107 9.52 0.55 33.60
CA VAL A 107 8.35 -0.34 33.59
C VAL A 107 7.13 0.32 32.96
N PHE A 108 6.84 1.58 33.30
CA PHE A 108 5.59 2.23 32.87
C PHE A 108 5.69 2.90 31.49
N THR A 109 6.87 3.30 31.01
CA THR A 109 7.01 3.89 29.67
C THR A 109 6.47 2.98 28.55
N PRO A 110 6.87 1.70 28.43
CA PRO A 110 6.32 0.83 27.39
C PRO A 110 4.82 0.55 27.57
N THR A 111 4.32 0.56 28.82
CA THR A 111 2.87 0.44 29.10
C THR A 111 2.09 1.65 28.61
N VAL A 112 2.59 2.87 28.82
CA VAL A 112 1.99 4.10 28.29
C VAL A 112 2.07 4.13 26.76
N LEU A 113 3.20 3.76 26.17
CA LEU A 113 3.36 3.65 24.73
C LEU A 113 2.39 2.65 24.12
N ASN A 114 2.21 1.48 24.76
CA ASN A 114 1.17 0.53 24.40
C ASN A 114 -0.19 1.21 24.38
N ALA A 115 -0.62 1.83 25.48
CA ALA A 115 -1.93 2.48 25.56
C ALA A 115 -2.15 3.53 24.46
N LEU A 116 -1.13 4.32 24.12
CA LEU A 116 -1.19 5.31 23.03
C LEU A 116 -1.33 4.64 21.65
N ILE A 117 -0.52 3.62 21.37
CA ILE A 117 -0.57 2.84 20.12
C ILE A 117 -1.93 2.16 19.98
N TRP A 118 -2.43 1.55 21.05
CA TRP A 118 -3.73 0.88 21.10
C TRP A 118 -4.89 1.86 20.92
N SER A 119 -4.85 3.03 21.56
CA SER A 119 -5.84 4.09 21.36
C SER A 119 -5.86 4.56 19.90
N ARG A 120 -4.69 4.79 19.30
CA ARG A 120 -4.58 5.19 17.90
C ARG A 120 -5.03 4.08 16.94
N ALA A 121 -4.72 2.83 17.24
CA ALA A 121 -5.18 1.67 16.48
C ALA A 121 -6.71 1.52 16.56
N ALA A 122 -7.30 1.67 17.74
CA ALA A 122 -8.75 1.61 17.95
C ALA A 122 -9.47 2.73 17.20
N GLN A 123 -8.98 3.97 17.29
CA GLN A 123 -9.51 5.11 16.53
C GLN A 123 -9.41 4.87 15.02
N PHE A 124 -8.29 4.33 14.55
CA PHE A 124 -8.09 3.97 13.15
C PHE A 124 -9.12 2.92 12.69
N SER A 125 -9.28 1.84 13.46
CA SER A 125 -10.25 0.77 13.15
C SER A 125 -11.71 1.18 13.31
N ALA A 126 -12.03 2.15 14.18
CA ALA A 126 -13.37 2.70 14.33
C ALA A 126 -13.75 3.59 13.12
N ARG A 127 -12.82 4.42 12.65
CA ARG A 127 -13.00 5.23 11.42
C ARG A 127 -13.23 4.34 10.20
N GLN A 128 -12.49 3.23 10.08
CA GLN A 128 -12.68 2.30 8.97
C GLN A 128 -14.02 1.55 8.98
N ARG A 129 -14.64 1.36 10.16
CA ARG A 129 -15.92 0.64 10.29
C ARG A 129 -17.14 1.49 9.97
N THR A 130 -17.02 2.81 10.07
CA THR A 130 -18.15 3.75 9.99
C THR A 130 -18.23 4.47 8.65
N GLN A 131 -17.22 4.34 7.79
CA GLN A 131 -17.15 5.07 6.53
C GLN A 131 -17.59 4.20 5.35
N ALA A 132 -18.64 4.64 4.66
CA ALA A 132 -18.95 4.19 3.30
C ALA A 132 -17.82 4.68 2.38
N GLY A 133 -16.98 3.75 1.93
CA GLY A 133 -15.86 4.07 1.05
C GLY A 133 -16.33 4.41 -0.36
N THR A 134 -15.51 5.13 -1.12
CA THR A 134 -15.69 5.29 -2.57
C THR A 134 -14.64 4.45 -3.30
N PRO A 135 -15.00 3.65 -4.31
CA PRO A 135 -14.01 2.82 -5.03
C PRO A 135 -12.89 3.69 -5.63
N PRO A 136 -11.63 3.22 -5.59
CA PRO A 136 -10.54 3.90 -6.28
C PRO A 136 -10.80 3.91 -7.79
N LEU A 137 -10.24 4.90 -8.48
CA LEU A 137 -10.20 4.97 -9.93
C LEU A 137 -9.14 3.99 -10.45
N LEU A 138 -9.51 3.11 -11.37
CA LEU A 138 -8.57 2.20 -12.04
C LEU A 138 -7.85 2.91 -13.15
N HIS A 139 -6.52 2.87 -13.12
CA HIS A 139 -5.67 3.57 -14.07
C HIS A 139 -4.62 2.64 -14.65
N ALA A 140 -4.44 2.67 -15.98
CA ALA A 140 -3.39 1.89 -16.66
C ALA A 140 -2.27 2.80 -17.19
N ASP A 141 -1.02 2.47 -16.88
CA ASP A 141 0.14 3.18 -17.43
C ASP A 141 0.66 2.49 -18.73
N ASP A 142 1.51 3.22 -19.45
CA ASP A 142 2.26 2.77 -20.64
C ASP A 142 1.47 2.64 -21.97
N LEU A 143 0.36 3.36 -22.15
CA LEU A 143 -0.30 3.45 -23.47
C LEU A 143 0.67 4.07 -24.49
N GLY A 144 0.72 3.52 -25.70
CA GLY A 144 1.61 3.94 -26.79
C GLY A 144 2.98 3.29 -26.77
N LEU A 145 3.25 2.41 -25.80
CA LEU A 145 4.55 1.72 -25.70
C LEU A 145 4.68 0.52 -26.64
N GLY A 146 3.58 -0.15 -26.96
CA GLY A 146 3.58 -1.31 -27.85
C GLY A 146 2.20 -1.91 -28.03
N ALA A 147 1.99 -2.59 -29.15
CA ALA A 147 0.67 -3.06 -29.56
C ALA A 147 0.00 -3.98 -28.53
N GLY A 148 0.77 -4.86 -27.86
CA GLY A 148 0.23 -5.74 -26.81
C GLY A 148 -0.21 -4.99 -25.54
N VAL A 149 0.44 -3.87 -25.23
CA VAL A 149 0.04 -2.99 -24.11
C VAL A 149 -1.22 -2.22 -24.48
N ASP A 150 -1.20 -1.60 -25.66
CA ASP A 150 -2.32 -0.82 -26.18
C ASP A 150 -3.59 -1.67 -26.26
N HIS A 151 -3.49 -2.89 -26.80
CA HIS A 151 -4.60 -3.82 -26.89
C HIS A 151 -5.22 -4.13 -25.52
N ALA A 152 -4.40 -4.45 -24.52
CA ALA A 152 -4.90 -4.76 -23.18
C ALA A 152 -5.56 -3.54 -22.51
N ILE A 153 -5.02 -2.34 -22.72
CA ILE A 153 -5.64 -1.11 -22.24
C ILE A 153 -6.99 -0.88 -22.94
N PHE A 154 -7.06 -1.03 -24.27
CA PHE A 154 -8.32 -0.86 -25.01
C PHE A 154 -9.38 -1.88 -24.61
N ASP A 155 -9.02 -3.16 -24.43
CA ASP A 155 -9.93 -4.20 -23.94
C ASP A 155 -10.54 -3.83 -22.58
N LEU A 156 -9.73 -3.32 -21.65
CA LEU A 156 -10.21 -2.88 -20.34
C LEU A 156 -11.04 -1.59 -20.41
N VAL A 157 -10.73 -0.66 -21.31
CA VAL A 157 -11.54 0.55 -21.53
C VAL A 157 -12.90 0.20 -22.13
N GLN A 158 -12.92 -0.65 -23.17
CA GLN A 158 -14.14 -1.07 -23.86
C GLN A 158 -15.06 -1.89 -22.95
N SER A 159 -14.50 -2.63 -21.99
CA SER A 159 -15.26 -3.34 -20.95
C SER A 159 -15.65 -2.47 -19.75
N GLY A 160 -15.38 -1.15 -19.80
CA GLY A 160 -15.76 -0.21 -18.74
C GLY A 160 -15.00 -0.41 -17.42
N ARG A 161 -13.82 -1.02 -17.47
CA ARG A 161 -13.00 -1.34 -16.28
C ARG A 161 -11.98 -0.26 -15.93
N LEU A 162 -11.61 0.61 -16.86
CA LEU A 162 -10.64 1.69 -16.62
C LEU A 162 -11.31 3.06 -16.52
N ASP A 163 -10.85 3.82 -15.54
CA ASP A 163 -11.20 5.23 -15.33
C ASP A 163 -10.14 6.18 -15.90
N GLY A 164 -8.98 5.66 -16.30
CA GLY A 164 -7.96 6.44 -16.98
C GLY A 164 -6.78 5.63 -17.53
N ALA A 165 -5.98 6.27 -18.38
CA ALA A 165 -4.72 5.74 -18.88
C ALA A 165 -3.63 6.83 -18.96
N SER A 166 -2.37 6.41 -19.07
CA SER A 166 -1.22 7.33 -19.26
C SER A 166 -0.50 7.03 -20.56
N LEU A 167 -0.35 8.06 -21.41
CA LEU A 167 0.25 8.00 -22.73
C LEU A 167 1.75 8.32 -22.71
N LEU A 168 2.57 7.39 -23.19
CA LEU A 168 3.95 7.61 -23.57
C LEU A 168 4.00 8.21 -24.98
N VAL A 169 4.10 9.53 -25.06
CA VAL A 169 4.02 10.28 -26.34
C VAL A 169 5.15 9.98 -27.35
N ASN A 170 6.27 9.48 -26.85
CA ASN A 170 7.44 9.08 -27.64
C ASN A 170 7.51 7.55 -27.82
N GLY A 171 6.49 6.80 -27.39
CA GLY A 171 6.43 5.37 -27.61
C GLY A 171 6.14 5.02 -29.07
N PRO A 172 6.55 3.83 -29.54
CA PRO A 172 6.46 3.40 -30.94
C PRO A 172 5.03 3.46 -31.49
N THR A 173 4.05 3.11 -30.66
CA THR A 173 2.64 3.01 -31.05
C THR A 173 1.81 4.21 -30.60
N ALA A 174 2.43 5.26 -30.05
CA ALA A 174 1.72 6.41 -29.48
C ALA A 174 0.73 7.07 -30.45
N LYS A 175 1.11 7.20 -31.73
CA LYS A 175 0.22 7.79 -32.75
C LYS A 175 -1.00 6.89 -33.00
N THR A 176 -0.77 5.61 -33.31
CA THR A 176 -1.85 4.64 -33.58
C THR A 176 -2.74 4.43 -32.35
N ALA A 177 -2.16 4.46 -31.15
CA ALA A 177 -2.89 4.35 -29.90
C ALA A 177 -3.86 5.53 -29.72
N ILE A 178 -3.44 6.76 -30.04
CA ILE A 178 -4.32 7.93 -29.91
C ILE A 178 -5.35 8.03 -31.02
N ASP A 179 -5.02 7.61 -32.24
CA ASP A 179 -6.00 7.50 -33.31
C ASP A 179 -7.14 6.53 -32.91
N THR A 180 -6.80 5.42 -32.23
CA THR A 180 -7.77 4.47 -31.66
C THR A 180 -8.50 5.06 -30.46
N TRP A 181 -7.78 5.71 -29.52
CA TRP A 181 -8.35 6.30 -28.31
C TRP A 181 -9.45 7.32 -28.62
N ARG A 182 -9.26 8.12 -29.68
CA ARG A 182 -10.24 9.12 -30.14
C ARG A 182 -11.51 8.53 -30.75
N GLN A 183 -11.46 7.28 -31.21
CA GLN A 183 -12.61 6.58 -31.77
C GLN A 183 -13.48 5.90 -30.70
N LEU A 184 -13.00 5.87 -29.45
CA LEU A 184 -13.80 5.35 -28.35
C LEU A 184 -15.01 6.29 -28.10
N PRO A 185 -16.21 5.75 -27.82
CA PRO A 185 -17.40 6.56 -27.60
C PRO A 185 -17.30 7.43 -26.35
N HIS A 186 -16.68 6.89 -25.29
CA HIS A 186 -16.48 7.55 -24.00
C HIS A 186 -15.07 7.27 -23.48
N PRO A 187 -14.03 7.89 -24.08
CA PRO A 187 -12.67 7.66 -23.65
C PRO A 187 -12.49 8.19 -22.20
N PRO A 188 -11.90 7.40 -21.29
CA PRO A 188 -11.64 7.85 -19.94
C PRO A 188 -10.54 8.92 -19.90
N ALA A 189 -10.19 9.39 -18.70
CA ALA A 189 -9.17 10.43 -18.54
C ALA A 189 -7.79 9.94 -19.05
N LEU A 190 -7.11 10.76 -19.84
CA LEU A 190 -5.78 10.46 -20.35
C LEU A 190 -4.75 11.38 -19.70
N CYS A 191 -3.64 10.82 -19.22
CA CYS A 191 -2.52 11.57 -18.66
C CYS A 191 -1.31 11.54 -19.62
N LEU A 192 -0.48 12.57 -19.58
CA LEU A 192 0.86 12.54 -20.14
C LEU A 192 1.76 11.69 -19.23
N HIS A 193 2.24 10.56 -19.76
CA HIS A 193 3.22 9.71 -19.10
C HIS A 193 4.63 10.20 -19.40
N LEU A 194 5.15 11.05 -18.53
CA LEU A 194 6.49 11.60 -18.71
C LEU A 194 7.57 10.51 -18.64
N CYS A 195 8.40 10.38 -19.68
CA CYS A 195 9.57 9.50 -19.64
C CYS A 195 10.86 10.31 -19.79
N LEU A 196 11.82 10.11 -18.87
CA LEU A 196 13.14 10.77 -18.90
C LEU A 196 14.30 9.78 -18.73
N THR A 197 13.99 8.50 -18.54
CA THR A 197 14.96 7.45 -18.19
C THR A 197 15.15 6.45 -19.32
N GLU A 198 14.23 6.40 -20.27
CA GLU A 198 14.17 5.40 -21.35
C GLU A 198 13.59 6.00 -22.63
N GLY A 199 13.72 5.24 -23.72
CA GLY A 199 13.22 5.61 -25.04
C GLY A 199 14.29 6.27 -25.91
N PRO A 200 13.92 6.65 -27.15
CA PRO A 200 14.87 7.19 -28.11
C PRO A 200 15.50 8.47 -27.56
N GLY A 201 16.82 8.44 -27.39
CA GLY A 201 17.59 9.59 -26.94
C GLY A 201 17.45 10.74 -27.94
N ASP A 202 16.88 11.87 -27.51
CA ASP A 202 16.97 13.10 -28.28
C ASP A 202 18.39 13.66 -28.13
N SER A 203 19.07 13.94 -29.25
CA SER A 203 20.41 14.54 -29.27
C SER A 203 20.48 15.86 -28.50
N THR A 204 19.34 16.52 -28.31
CA THR A 204 19.21 17.75 -27.51
C THR A 204 19.11 17.51 -25.99
N THR A 205 19.11 16.25 -25.54
CA THR A 205 19.00 15.82 -24.13
C THR A 205 20.13 14.88 -23.68
N ALA A 206 21.27 14.91 -24.39
CA ALA A 206 22.37 13.97 -24.25
C ALA A 206 22.97 13.79 -22.83
N ASP A 207 22.77 14.74 -21.90
CA ASP A 207 23.28 14.59 -20.52
C ASP A 207 22.25 14.00 -19.53
N LEU A 208 21.02 13.70 -19.94
CA LEU A 208 20.02 13.16 -19.01
C LEU A 208 20.47 11.78 -18.49
N PRO A 209 20.50 11.58 -17.15
CA PRO A 209 20.83 10.27 -16.61
C PRO A 209 19.80 9.22 -17.05
N THR A 210 20.29 8.09 -17.54
CA THR A 210 19.49 6.97 -18.05
C THR A 210 18.79 6.14 -16.97
N SER A 211 18.71 6.61 -15.71
CA SER A 211 18.00 5.87 -14.65
C SER A 211 17.45 6.78 -13.55
N PHE A 212 16.33 6.34 -12.96
CA PHE A 212 15.66 7.04 -11.85
C PHE A 212 16.63 7.35 -10.71
N GLY A 213 17.43 6.37 -10.27
CA GLY A 213 18.36 6.54 -9.14
C GLY A 213 19.44 7.58 -9.39
N ARG A 214 20.02 7.61 -10.62
CA ARG A 214 21.03 8.60 -10.99
C ARG A 214 20.45 10.00 -11.09
N LEU A 215 19.26 10.13 -11.70
CA LEU A 215 18.55 11.40 -11.78
C LEU A 215 18.12 11.91 -10.40
N LEU A 216 17.69 11.00 -9.51
CA LEU A 216 17.39 11.32 -8.12
C LEU A 216 18.64 11.85 -7.39
N LEU A 217 19.77 11.15 -7.47
CA LEU A 217 21.02 11.59 -6.83
C LEU A 217 21.48 12.96 -7.37
N ALA A 218 21.46 13.13 -8.69
CA ALA A 218 21.78 14.39 -9.34
C ALA A 218 20.86 15.55 -8.90
N SER A 219 19.60 15.25 -8.55
CA SER A 219 18.66 16.24 -8.06
C SER A 219 19.03 16.85 -6.71
N TRP A 220 19.93 16.23 -5.94
CA TRP A 220 20.40 16.75 -4.65
C TRP A 220 21.68 17.58 -4.77
N LEU A 221 22.38 17.51 -5.90
CA LEU A 221 23.68 18.15 -6.13
C LEU A 221 23.51 19.47 -6.89
N PRO A 222 23.82 20.65 -6.30
CA PRO A 222 23.51 21.94 -6.91
C PRO A 222 24.08 22.16 -8.32
N TRP A 223 25.32 21.71 -8.58
CA TRP A 223 25.93 21.88 -9.91
C TRP A 223 25.25 20.99 -10.97
N GLN A 224 24.91 19.74 -10.61
CA GLN A 224 24.17 18.84 -11.49
C GLN A 224 22.78 19.41 -11.78
N ARG A 225 22.11 19.99 -10.78
CA ARG A 225 20.82 20.66 -11.01
C ARG A 225 20.93 21.78 -12.03
N ARG A 226 21.96 22.63 -11.94
CA ARG A 226 22.19 23.73 -12.90
C ARG A 226 22.42 23.20 -14.32
N ARG A 227 23.21 22.11 -14.46
CA ARG A 227 23.48 21.47 -15.76
C ARG A 227 22.24 20.80 -16.37
N LEU A 228 21.47 20.05 -15.57
CA LEU A 228 20.39 19.20 -16.05
C LEU A 228 19.06 19.94 -16.25
N LYS A 229 18.77 20.97 -15.44
CA LYS A 229 17.47 21.66 -15.47
C LYS A 229 17.08 22.20 -16.87
N PRO A 230 17.97 22.82 -17.67
CA PRO A 230 17.64 23.25 -19.02
C PRO A 230 17.24 22.09 -19.96
N GLN A 231 17.92 20.94 -19.84
CA GLN A 231 17.65 19.76 -20.67
C GLN A 231 16.33 19.10 -20.28
N ILE A 232 16.07 18.96 -18.97
CA ILE A 232 14.76 18.52 -18.46
C ILE A 232 13.65 19.45 -18.95
N ARG A 233 13.85 20.77 -18.87
CA ARG A 233 12.85 21.75 -19.35
C ARG A 233 12.56 21.60 -20.84
N ARG A 234 13.59 21.37 -21.66
CA ARG A 234 13.44 21.14 -23.10
C ARG A 234 12.66 19.86 -23.38
N SER A 235 13.05 18.74 -22.76
CA SER A 235 12.35 17.46 -22.90
C SER A 235 10.89 17.55 -22.45
N LEU A 236 10.62 18.21 -21.32
CA LEU A 236 9.24 18.44 -20.83
C LEU A 236 8.40 19.19 -21.85
N ARG A 237 8.91 20.29 -22.42
CA ARG A 237 8.18 21.07 -23.43
C ARG A 237 7.93 20.28 -24.70
N GLN A 238 8.91 19.50 -25.15
CA GLN A 238 8.75 18.62 -26.30
C GLN A 238 7.65 17.59 -26.05
N GLN A 239 7.70 16.88 -24.92
CA GLN A 239 6.71 15.84 -24.58
C GLN A 239 5.31 16.43 -24.36
N ILE A 240 5.20 17.58 -23.69
CA ILE A 240 3.91 18.29 -23.54
C ILE A 240 3.38 18.77 -24.90
N GLY A 241 4.23 19.38 -25.73
CA GLY A 241 3.83 19.82 -27.07
C GLY A 241 3.36 18.65 -27.93
N ARG A 242 4.09 17.52 -27.89
CA ARG A 242 3.71 16.28 -28.59
C ARG A 242 2.39 15.72 -28.06
N TYR A 243 2.18 15.74 -26.74
CA TYR A 243 0.91 15.33 -26.13
C TYR A 243 -0.24 16.17 -26.67
N LYS A 244 -0.13 17.50 -26.62
CA LYS A 244 -1.14 18.45 -27.13
C LYS A 244 -1.44 18.20 -28.61
N GLN A 245 -0.41 17.99 -29.43
CA GLN A 245 -0.59 17.67 -30.85
C GLN A 245 -1.32 16.34 -31.07
N LEU A 246 -0.94 15.30 -30.32
CA LEU A 246 -1.53 13.98 -30.46
C LEU A 246 -2.96 13.92 -29.96
N THR A 247 -3.28 14.55 -28.83
CA THR A 247 -4.58 14.42 -28.17
C THR A 247 -5.54 15.55 -28.51
N GLY A 248 -5.03 16.76 -28.77
CA GLY A 248 -5.81 17.99 -28.87
C GLY A 248 -6.18 18.60 -27.51
N ALA A 249 -5.69 18.01 -26.41
CA ALA A 249 -5.98 18.50 -25.07
C ALA A 249 -5.21 19.80 -24.77
N ASN A 250 -5.89 20.76 -24.16
CA ASN A 250 -5.25 21.98 -23.67
C ASN A 250 -4.79 21.84 -22.22
N GLU A 251 -5.61 21.24 -21.36
CA GLU A 251 -5.26 20.93 -19.97
C GLU A 251 -4.48 19.62 -19.88
N ILE A 252 -3.41 19.62 -19.10
CA ILE A 252 -2.48 18.50 -19.00
C ILE A 252 -2.56 17.90 -17.60
N HIS A 253 -3.03 16.65 -17.55
CA HIS A 253 -2.81 15.77 -16.41
C HIS A 253 -1.50 15.02 -16.61
N LEU A 254 -0.63 15.00 -15.60
CA LEU A 254 0.72 14.48 -15.72
C LEU A 254 1.03 13.44 -14.65
N ASP A 255 1.64 12.36 -15.09
CA ASP A 255 2.38 11.43 -14.26
C ASP A 255 3.72 11.12 -14.94
N GLY A 256 4.39 10.03 -14.55
CA GLY A 256 5.69 9.73 -15.11
C GLY A 256 6.01 8.25 -15.04
N HIS A 257 6.66 7.78 -16.10
CA HIS A 257 7.27 6.47 -16.16
C HIS A 257 8.29 6.34 -15.03
N GLN A 258 8.24 5.22 -14.30
CA GLN A 258 9.01 5.02 -13.06
C GLN A 258 8.80 6.13 -11.99
N HIS A 259 7.73 6.92 -12.11
CA HIS A 259 7.42 8.09 -11.27
C HIS A 259 8.51 9.19 -11.27
N VAL A 260 9.24 9.35 -12.38
CA VAL A 260 10.32 10.35 -12.52
C VAL A 260 9.87 11.78 -12.24
N HIS A 261 8.58 12.08 -12.46
CA HIS A 261 7.98 13.39 -12.22
C HIS A 261 8.00 13.83 -10.74
N LEU A 262 8.15 12.88 -9.81
CA LEU A 262 8.28 13.17 -8.37
C LEU A 262 9.72 13.48 -7.95
N ILE A 263 10.71 13.28 -8.81
CA ILE A 263 12.10 13.64 -8.50
C ILE A 263 12.18 15.18 -8.35
N PRO A 264 12.82 15.71 -7.29
CA PRO A 264 12.73 17.15 -6.97
C PRO A 264 13.08 18.09 -8.12
N ILE A 265 14.13 17.80 -8.89
CA ILE A 265 14.51 18.64 -10.04
C ILE A 265 13.48 18.61 -11.17
N VAL A 266 12.85 17.45 -11.42
CA VAL A 266 11.82 17.28 -12.44
C VAL A 266 10.55 17.97 -12.00
N LEU A 267 10.08 17.71 -10.78
CA LEU A 267 8.90 18.35 -10.21
C LEU A 267 9.01 19.88 -10.22
N ASP A 268 10.12 20.43 -9.76
CA ASP A 268 10.35 21.89 -9.75
C ASP A 268 10.30 22.48 -11.18
N THR A 269 10.71 21.70 -12.18
CA THR A 269 10.68 22.13 -13.58
C THR A 269 9.28 22.02 -14.18
N VAL A 270 8.54 20.95 -13.88
CA VAL A 270 7.13 20.78 -14.26
C VAL A 270 6.27 21.90 -13.66
N LEU A 271 6.41 22.17 -12.36
CA LEU A 271 5.66 23.23 -11.68
C LEU A 271 6.01 24.62 -12.24
N GLY A 272 7.28 24.85 -12.60
CA GLY A 272 7.69 26.09 -13.28
C GLY A 272 7.13 26.25 -14.70
N LEU A 273 6.64 25.17 -15.30
CA LEU A 273 5.95 25.17 -16.60
C LEU A 273 4.42 25.11 -16.44
N ALA A 274 3.89 24.84 -15.25
CA ALA A 274 2.49 24.44 -15.08
C ALA A 274 1.50 25.49 -15.59
N GLN A 275 1.72 26.77 -15.29
CA GLN A 275 0.85 27.84 -15.77
C GLN A 275 0.95 28.05 -17.30
N THR A 276 2.18 28.09 -17.83
CA THR A 276 2.39 28.35 -19.27
C THR A 276 1.95 27.19 -20.14
N GLU A 277 2.11 25.96 -19.64
CA GLU A 277 1.80 24.74 -20.37
C GLU A 277 0.45 24.13 -19.99
N GLN A 278 -0.31 24.77 -19.10
CA GLN A 278 -1.62 24.30 -18.61
C GLN A 278 -1.56 22.91 -17.94
N VAL A 279 -0.53 22.65 -17.14
CA VAL A 279 -0.48 21.45 -16.28
C VAL A 279 -1.35 21.68 -15.06
N THR A 280 -2.55 21.09 -15.08
CA THR A 280 -3.59 21.31 -14.07
C THR A 280 -3.61 20.21 -13.01
N TRP A 281 -3.00 19.06 -13.27
CA TRP A 281 -2.99 17.93 -12.34
C TRP A 281 -1.69 17.13 -12.41
N ILE A 282 -1.17 16.72 -11.25
CA ILE A 282 0.02 15.86 -11.12
C ILE A 282 -0.25 14.68 -10.18
N ARG A 283 0.05 13.46 -10.62
CA ARG A 283 -0.08 12.24 -9.81
C ARG A 283 0.91 12.27 -8.64
N THR A 284 0.42 11.95 -7.44
CA THR A 284 1.28 11.57 -6.30
C THR A 284 1.11 10.10 -5.96
N THR A 285 2.13 9.51 -5.35
CA THR A 285 2.15 8.08 -5.00
C THR A 285 1.83 7.86 -3.53
N ALA A 286 0.92 8.66 -2.96
CA ALA A 286 0.53 8.60 -1.54
C ALA A 286 -0.17 7.29 -1.17
N GLU A 287 0.60 6.21 -1.10
CA GLU A 287 0.11 4.85 -0.98
C GLU A 287 0.05 4.44 0.50
N PRO A 288 -1.14 4.21 1.06
CA PRO A 288 -1.25 3.66 2.39
C PRO A 288 -0.78 2.21 2.41
N LEU A 289 -0.20 1.77 3.54
CA LEU A 289 0.11 0.35 3.72
C LEU A 289 -1.22 -0.46 3.74
N PRO A 290 -1.34 -1.52 2.92
CA PRO A 290 -2.56 -2.32 2.86
C PRO A 290 -2.94 -2.92 4.22
N THR A 291 -4.23 -2.99 4.50
CA THR A 291 -4.78 -3.77 5.62
C THR A 291 -5.01 -5.22 5.20
N ASP A 292 -4.93 -6.14 6.15
CA ASP A 292 -5.25 -7.57 5.97
C ASP A 292 -4.36 -8.34 4.97
N LEU A 293 -3.23 -7.75 4.57
CA LEU A 293 -2.28 -8.38 3.68
C LEU A 293 -1.58 -9.58 4.35
N PRO A 294 -1.60 -10.78 3.74
CA PRO A 294 -0.89 -11.96 4.22
C PRO A 294 0.62 -11.74 4.43
N LEU A 295 1.19 -12.35 5.47
CA LEU A 295 2.63 -12.22 5.79
C LEU A 295 3.54 -12.66 4.63
N LYS A 296 3.13 -13.69 3.87
CA LYS A 296 3.86 -14.14 2.68
C LYS A 296 4.00 -13.04 1.63
N LEU A 297 2.96 -12.21 1.45
CA LEU A 297 2.98 -11.09 0.50
C LEU A 297 3.80 -9.90 1.03
N TRP A 298 3.78 -9.66 2.35
CA TRP A 298 4.73 -8.71 2.97
C TRP A 298 6.18 -9.11 2.68
N TRP A 299 6.51 -10.39 2.89
CA TRP A 299 7.86 -10.90 2.66
C TRP A 299 8.25 -10.83 1.18
N ALA A 300 7.32 -11.18 0.29
CA ALA A 300 7.51 -11.02 -1.16
C ALA A 300 7.75 -9.55 -1.56
N CYS A 301 6.98 -8.61 -1.01
CA CYS A 301 7.12 -7.17 -1.26
C CYS A 301 8.51 -6.67 -0.84
N VAL A 302 9.02 -7.09 0.32
CA VAL A 302 10.37 -6.73 0.79
C VAL A 302 11.45 -7.32 -0.13
N ARG A 303 11.37 -8.64 -0.42
CA ARG A 303 12.36 -9.34 -1.26
C ARG A 303 12.46 -8.77 -2.68
N GLN A 304 11.33 -8.31 -3.21
CA GLN A 304 11.24 -7.74 -4.56
C GLN A 304 11.57 -6.23 -4.60
N GLY A 305 11.97 -5.62 -3.48
CA GLY A 305 12.30 -4.20 -3.40
C GLY A 305 11.08 -3.26 -3.38
N GLY A 306 9.85 -3.78 -3.39
CA GLY A 306 8.61 -3.00 -3.39
C GLY A 306 8.51 -2.08 -2.16
N PHE A 307 8.93 -2.55 -0.98
CA PHE A 307 8.92 -1.74 0.23
C PHE A 307 9.92 -0.58 0.17
N LEU A 308 11.13 -0.82 -0.37
CA LEU A 308 12.14 0.22 -0.56
C LEU A 308 11.65 1.28 -1.57
N LYS A 309 11.12 0.82 -2.71
CA LYS A 309 10.50 1.69 -3.74
C LYS A 309 9.37 2.53 -3.14
N TRP A 310 8.47 1.90 -2.40
CA TRP A 310 7.40 2.57 -1.67
C TRP A 310 7.97 3.63 -0.72
N PHE A 311 8.94 3.29 0.13
CA PHE A 311 9.51 4.23 1.09
C PHE A 311 10.11 5.48 0.41
N VAL A 312 10.91 5.28 -0.63
CA VAL A 312 11.51 6.39 -1.40
C VAL A 312 10.43 7.28 -2.00
N LEU A 313 9.42 6.69 -2.65
CA LEU A 313 8.34 7.44 -3.31
C LEU A 313 7.39 8.11 -2.32
N GLN A 314 7.20 7.57 -1.14
CA GLN A 314 6.45 8.22 -0.06
C GLN A 314 7.18 9.47 0.45
N CYS A 315 8.50 9.41 0.59
CA CYS A 315 9.32 10.57 0.93
C CYS A 315 9.22 11.65 -0.16
N LEU A 316 9.37 11.27 -1.44
CA LEU A 316 9.23 12.20 -2.55
C LEU A 316 7.82 12.82 -2.63
N THR A 317 6.78 12.01 -2.45
CA THR A 317 5.39 12.50 -2.39
C THR A 317 5.17 13.49 -1.24
N LYS A 318 5.73 13.24 -0.05
CA LYS A 318 5.66 14.18 1.07
C LYS A 318 6.32 15.52 0.75
N LEU A 319 7.45 15.51 0.04
CA LEU A 319 8.13 16.72 -0.43
C LEU A 319 7.36 17.43 -1.56
N ALA A 320 6.68 16.65 -2.42
CA ALA A 320 5.97 17.16 -3.59
C ALA A 320 4.65 17.84 -3.24
N LYS A 321 3.85 17.27 -2.33
CA LYS A 321 2.48 17.73 -2.02
C LYS A 321 2.38 19.22 -1.67
N PRO A 322 3.23 19.79 -0.79
CA PRO A 322 3.18 21.22 -0.49
C PRO A 322 3.46 22.10 -1.71
N LYS A 323 4.41 21.69 -2.56
CA LYS A 323 4.78 22.43 -3.79
C LYS A 323 3.67 22.39 -4.84
N ILE A 324 3.08 21.21 -5.04
CA ILE A 324 1.92 21.01 -5.94
C ILE A 324 0.75 21.90 -5.50
N ARG A 325 0.44 21.90 -4.20
CA ARG A 325 -0.62 22.74 -3.64
C ARG A 325 -0.32 24.24 -3.79
N ALA A 326 0.91 24.67 -3.53
CA ALA A 326 1.33 26.07 -3.67
C ALA A 326 1.23 26.57 -5.13
N ALA A 327 1.40 25.67 -6.10
CA ALA A 327 1.24 25.95 -7.53
C ALA A 327 -0.24 25.88 -8.01
N ASN A 328 -1.20 25.65 -7.12
CA ASN A 328 -2.62 25.42 -7.45
C ASN A 328 -2.86 24.27 -8.45
N VAL A 329 -2.00 23.25 -8.42
CA VAL A 329 -2.12 22.06 -9.27
C VAL A 329 -2.84 20.95 -8.49
N GLY A 330 -3.77 20.26 -9.15
CA GLY A 330 -4.52 19.14 -8.58
C GLY A 330 -3.67 17.87 -8.39
N THR A 331 -4.14 16.96 -7.53
CA THR A 331 -3.53 15.62 -7.36
C THR A 331 -4.57 14.61 -6.86
N ASN A 332 -4.29 13.30 -6.96
CA ASN A 332 -5.11 12.23 -6.39
C ASN A 332 -5.12 12.26 -4.85
N GLY A 333 -6.18 11.71 -4.25
CA GLY A 333 -6.32 11.64 -2.79
C GLY A 333 -5.32 10.66 -2.17
N SER A 334 -5.34 9.42 -2.68
CA SER A 334 -4.41 8.35 -2.34
C SER A 334 -4.04 7.54 -3.58
N PHE A 335 -3.10 6.62 -3.42
CA PHE A 335 -2.57 5.80 -4.51
C PHE A 335 -2.46 4.33 -4.10
N ALA A 336 -2.48 3.41 -5.06
CA ALA A 336 -2.07 2.03 -4.89
C ALA A 336 -1.35 1.54 -6.15
N GLY A 337 -0.33 0.70 -5.97
CA GLY A 337 0.39 0.08 -7.08
C GLY A 337 1.92 0.19 -7.01
N VAL A 338 2.48 0.88 -6.01
CA VAL A 338 3.95 0.93 -5.84
C VAL A 338 4.44 -0.34 -5.15
N LEU A 339 3.82 -0.73 -4.03
CA LEU A 339 4.24 -1.89 -3.23
C LEU A 339 4.29 -3.20 -4.04
N PHE A 340 3.37 -3.34 -4.99
CA PHE A 340 3.21 -4.51 -5.86
C PHE A 340 3.26 -4.13 -7.34
N THR A 341 4.18 -3.23 -7.73
CA THR A 341 4.34 -2.81 -9.14
C THR A 341 4.38 -4.01 -10.07
N GLY A 342 3.47 -4.05 -11.06
CA GLY A 342 3.37 -5.13 -12.04
C GLY A 342 2.95 -6.47 -11.45
N ARG A 343 2.44 -6.51 -10.21
CA ARG A 343 1.96 -7.70 -9.49
C ARG A 343 0.66 -7.43 -8.73
N MET A 344 -0.15 -6.48 -9.19
CA MET A 344 -1.47 -6.15 -8.65
C MET A 344 -2.51 -7.22 -9.00
N THR A 345 -2.35 -8.41 -8.40
CA THR A 345 -3.23 -9.57 -8.62
C THR A 345 -3.68 -10.20 -7.31
N GLY A 346 -4.79 -10.96 -7.36
CA GLY A 346 -5.34 -11.71 -6.23
C GLY A 346 -5.44 -10.90 -4.93
N LYS A 347 -4.93 -11.47 -3.83
CA LYS A 347 -5.00 -10.83 -2.50
C LYS A 347 -4.25 -9.51 -2.40
N ALA A 348 -3.19 -9.28 -3.19
CA ALA A 348 -2.49 -7.99 -3.18
C ALA A 348 -3.41 -6.90 -3.74
N LEU A 349 -4.03 -7.15 -4.89
CA LEU A 349 -5.02 -6.26 -5.50
C LEU A 349 -6.20 -5.99 -4.56
N GLU A 350 -6.83 -7.03 -4.02
CA GLU A 350 -7.97 -6.89 -3.10
C GLU A 350 -7.63 -6.03 -1.87
N CYS A 351 -6.49 -6.30 -1.21
CA CYS A 351 -6.09 -5.56 -0.02
C CYS A 351 -5.80 -4.09 -0.35
N CYS A 352 -5.11 -3.81 -1.45
CA CYS A 352 -4.84 -2.45 -1.92
C CYS A 352 -6.13 -1.70 -2.29
N TRP A 353 -7.05 -2.38 -2.99
CA TRP A 353 -8.37 -1.87 -3.35
C TRP A 353 -9.18 -1.49 -2.12
N HIS A 354 -9.39 -2.42 -1.19
CA HIS A 354 -10.16 -2.17 0.02
C HIS A 354 -9.53 -1.10 0.91
N THR A 355 -8.20 -1.05 1.00
CA THR A 355 -7.50 -0.04 1.79
C THR A 355 -7.76 1.36 1.23
N ASN A 356 -7.69 1.52 -0.10
CA ASN A 356 -7.96 2.80 -0.75
C ASN A 356 -9.44 3.17 -0.72
N HIS A 357 -10.32 2.19 -0.98
CA HIS A 357 -11.77 2.36 -0.90
C HIS A 357 -12.19 2.93 0.47
N ARG A 358 -11.68 2.35 1.57
CA ARG A 358 -11.98 2.78 2.94
C ARG A 358 -11.35 4.11 3.34
N GLN A 359 -10.32 4.58 2.62
CA GLN A 359 -9.69 5.87 2.92
C GLN A 359 -10.38 7.04 2.23
N GLN A 360 -11.11 6.77 1.14
CA GLN A 360 -11.83 7.77 0.38
C GLN A 360 -13.22 7.98 0.97
N THR A 361 -13.52 9.19 1.43
CA THR A 361 -14.86 9.56 1.92
C THR A 361 -15.62 10.36 0.86
N SER A 362 -16.96 10.33 0.87
CA SER A 362 -17.77 11.07 -0.11
C SER A 362 -17.58 12.61 -0.10
N GLY A 363 -16.81 13.15 0.85
CA GLY A 363 -16.44 14.58 0.93
C GLY A 363 -15.02 14.93 0.45
N THR A 364 -14.16 13.94 0.14
CA THR A 364 -12.82 14.22 -0.37
C THR A 364 -12.87 14.62 -1.85
N ARG A 365 -12.40 15.85 -2.17
CA ARG A 365 -12.36 16.40 -3.55
C ARG A 365 -11.58 15.56 -4.55
N SER A 366 -10.55 14.83 -4.11
CA SER A 366 -9.68 14.03 -4.99
C SER A 366 -9.87 12.55 -4.73
N ARG A 367 -10.16 11.76 -5.78
CA ARG A 367 -10.33 10.30 -5.67
C ARG A 367 -9.01 9.55 -5.47
N ALA A 368 -9.08 8.41 -4.80
CA ALA A 368 -8.02 7.42 -4.77
C ALA A 368 -7.80 6.84 -6.16
N MET A 369 -6.56 6.47 -6.48
CA MET A 369 -6.18 5.86 -7.75
C MET A 369 -5.49 4.53 -7.50
N LEU A 370 -5.83 3.50 -8.27
CA LEU A 370 -5.17 2.20 -8.26
C LEU A 370 -4.54 1.97 -9.64
N LEU A 371 -3.22 1.84 -9.65
CA LEU A 371 -2.41 1.67 -10.85
C LEU A 371 -2.26 0.19 -11.20
N ILE A 372 -2.41 -0.11 -12.48
CA ILE A 372 -2.08 -1.37 -13.12
C ILE A 372 -1.23 -1.15 -14.38
N HIS A 373 -0.61 -2.23 -14.84
CA HIS A 373 0.25 -2.30 -16.00
C HIS A 373 -0.18 -3.52 -16.84
N PRO A 374 -1.35 -3.47 -17.52
CA PRO A 374 -1.88 -4.59 -18.28
C PRO A 374 -1.12 -4.77 -19.60
N ALA A 375 -0.98 -6.02 -20.06
CA ALA A 375 -0.46 -6.34 -21.38
C ALA A 375 -1.00 -7.68 -21.88
N GLN A 376 -1.17 -7.81 -23.20
CA GLN A 376 -1.31 -9.10 -23.87
C GLN A 376 0.07 -9.77 -24.03
N PRO A 377 0.16 -11.11 -24.18
CA PRO A 377 1.33 -11.73 -24.78
C PRO A 377 1.56 -11.18 -26.19
N GLY A 378 2.74 -10.64 -26.50
CA GLY A 378 2.96 -9.96 -27.78
C GLY A 378 4.42 -9.77 -28.13
N ASN A 379 4.67 -9.53 -29.43
CA ASN A 379 5.99 -9.64 -30.03
C ASN A 379 7.00 -8.64 -29.44
N ILE A 380 8.08 -9.20 -28.90
CA ILE A 380 9.03 -8.57 -27.97
C ILE A 380 10.06 -7.69 -28.72
N ASP A 381 10.19 -7.90 -30.03
CA ASP A 381 11.28 -7.36 -30.85
C ASP A 381 11.19 -5.83 -31.07
N ALA A 382 9.98 -5.28 -31.26
CA ALA A 382 9.78 -3.86 -31.59
C ALA A 382 10.18 -2.89 -30.45
N MET A 383 10.22 -3.36 -29.20
CA MET A 383 10.54 -2.54 -28.02
C MET A 383 12.05 -2.45 -27.78
N GLN A 384 12.80 -3.50 -28.16
CA GLN A 384 14.25 -3.57 -28.04
C GLN A 384 14.93 -2.59 -29.02
N GLU A 385 14.35 -2.42 -30.20
CA GLU A 385 14.84 -1.50 -31.24
C GLU A 385 14.72 -0.01 -30.86
N GLN A 386 13.81 0.34 -29.94
CA GLN A 386 13.52 1.75 -29.59
C GLN A 386 14.03 2.20 -28.22
N GLN A 387 15.07 1.53 -27.69
CA GLN A 387 15.81 1.96 -26.48
C GLN A 387 14.98 1.98 -25.18
N PHE A 388 13.91 1.18 -25.09
CA PHE A 388 13.14 0.94 -23.86
C PHE A 388 13.64 -0.34 -23.14
N THR A 389 14.92 -0.37 -22.78
CA THR A 389 15.63 -1.61 -22.36
C THR A 389 15.27 -2.10 -20.95
N GLU A 390 15.02 -1.22 -19.99
CA GLU A 390 14.62 -1.60 -18.62
C GLU A 390 13.12 -1.98 -18.59
N SER A 391 12.32 -1.20 -19.31
CA SER A 391 10.96 -1.56 -19.72
C SER A 391 10.91 -2.99 -20.26
N PHE A 392 11.72 -3.35 -21.24
CA PHE A 392 11.70 -4.66 -21.91
C PHE A 392 11.63 -5.87 -20.95
N VAL A 393 12.47 -5.89 -19.90
CA VAL A 393 12.50 -6.98 -18.91
C VAL A 393 11.19 -7.03 -18.11
N PHE A 394 10.64 -5.87 -17.78
CA PHE A 394 9.36 -5.74 -17.11
C PHE A 394 8.16 -6.05 -18.02
N PHE A 395 8.23 -5.77 -19.33
CA PHE A 395 7.14 -6.05 -20.29
C PHE A 395 7.04 -7.51 -20.72
N SER A 396 8.19 -8.20 -20.79
CA SER A 396 8.25 -9.65 -21.08
C SER A 396 7.79 -10.51 -19.90
N SER A 397 7.51 -9.87 -18.76
CA SER A 397 7.11 -10.48 -17.51
C SER A 397 5.66 -10.98 -17.60
N PRO A 398 5.36 -12.28 -17.36
CA PRO A 398 3.99 -12.83 -17.40
C PRO A 398 3.02 -12.15 -16.42
N GLN A 399 3.55 -11.36 -15.49
CA GLN A 399 2.78 -10.69 -14.46
C GLN A 399 1.91 -9.53 -15.02
N ARG A 400 2.28 -8.87 -16.13
CA ARG A 400 1.39 -7.87 -16.78
C ARG A 400 0.15 -8.53 -17.37
N GLN A 401 0.29 -9.74 -17.93
CA GLN A 401 -0.83 -10.55 -18.40
C GLN A 401 -1.72 -10.98 -17.22
N HIS A 402 -1.11 -11.38 -16.10
CA HIS A 402 -1.88 -11.69 -14.90
C HIS A 402 -2.63 -10.47 -14.34
N GLU A 403 -2.04 -9.27 -14.36
CA GLU A 403 -2.75 -8.04 -13.99
C GLU A 403 -3.92 -7.75 -14.93
N TRP A 404 -3.73 -7.90 -16.23
CA TRP A 404 -4.80 -7.73 -17.21
C TRP A 404 -5.98 -8.65 -16.92
N GLN A 405 -5.73 -9.95 -16.74
CA GLN A 405 -6.77 -10.93 -16.40
C GLN A 405 -7.42 -10.63 -15.05
N ALA A 406 -6.63 -10.31 -14.02
CA ALA A 406 -7.14 -10.01 -12.68
C ALA A 406 -8.13 -8.82 -12.67
N ILE A 407 -7.96 -7.84 -13.56
CA ILE A 407 -8.86 -6.69 -13.67
C ILE A 407 -10.12 -7.02 -14.48
N LYS A 408 -10.03 -7.90 -15.48
CA LYS A 408 -11.22 -8.42 -16.18
C LYS A 408 -12.13 -9.19 -15.21
N ASP A 409 -11.51 -10.02 -14.38
CA ASP A 409 -12.16 -10.88 -13.40
C ASP A 409 -12.51 -10.15 -12.09
N LEU A 410 -12.16 -8.86 -11.98
CA LEU A 410 -12.45 -8.07 -10.80
C LEU A 410 -13.97 -7.90 -10.68
N SER A 411 -14.57 -8.80 -9.91
CA SER A 411 -15.93 -8.67 -9.41
C SER A 411 -15.92 -7.48 -8.45
N ILE A 412 -16.48 -6.36 -8.91
CA ILE A 412 -16.72 -5.19 -8.09
C ILE A 412 -17.89 -5.55 -7.17
N ASN A 413 -17.63 -6.42 -6.20
CA ASN A 413 -18.57 -6.68 -5.12
C ASN A 413 -18.60 -5.40 -4.30
N THR A 414 -19.59 -4.56 -4.57
CA THR A 414 -19.93 -3.47 -3.68
C THR A 414 -20.17 -4.09 -2.29
N PRO A 415 -19.73 -3.45 -1.20
CA PRO A 415 -19.83 -4.03 0.15
C PRO A 415 -21.25 -4.38 0.61
N HIS A 416 -22.28 -4.09 -0.18
CA HIS A 416 -23.67 -4.44 0.10
C HIS A 416 -23.96 -5.94 0.07
N GLU A 417 -23.15 -6.77 -0.61
CA GLU A 417 -23.35 -8.22 -0.63
C GLU A 417 -22.78 -8.96 0.59
N ILE A 418 -21.86 -8.34 1.34
CA ILE A 418 -21.29 -8.92 2.58
C ILE A 418 -22.18 -8.60 3.80
N MET A 419 -23.28 -7.86 3.60
CA MET A 419 -24.14 -7.37 4.67
C MET A 419 -25.63 -7.69 4.44
N ARG A 420 -25.93 -8.84 3.82
CA ARG A 420 -27.19 -9.52 4.09
C ARG A 420 -26.93 -10.54 5.21
N PRO A 421 -27.49 -10.38 6.42
CA PRO A 421 -27.73 -11.56 7.24
C PRO A 421 -28.58 -12.49 6.38
N SER A 422 -28.17 -13.75 6.28
CA SER A 422 -29.04 -14.82 5.82
C SER A 422 -30.38 -14.67 6.53
N LEU A 423 -31.40 -14.29 5.77
CA LEU A 423 -32.78 -14.22 6.24
C LEU A 423 -33.15 -15.58 6.83
N ASP A 424 -33.87 -15.50 7.94
CA ASP A 424 -34.33 -16.58 8.79
C ASP A 424 -34.66 -17.87 8.04
N VAL A 425 -33.90 -18.93 8.34
CA VAL A 425 -34.44 -20.28 8.28
C VAL A 425 -35.11 -20.50 9.63
N ASP A 426 -36.44 -20.38 9.64
CA ASP A 426 -37.28 -20.82 10.74
C ASP A 426 -37.01 -22.30 11.02
N ILE A 427 -36.18 -22.58 12.03
CA ILE A 427 -36.06 -23.92 12.60
C ILE A 427 -37.14 -24.04 13.67
N ASN A 428 -38.19 -24.79 13.33
CA ASN A 428 -39.30 -25.12 14.20
C ASN A 428 -38.80 -25.91 15.44
N PRO A 429 -39.13 -25.54 16.69
CA PRO A 429 -38.51 -26.13 17.90
C PRO A 429 -38.90 -27.59 18.25
N THR A 430 -39.49 -28.36 17.34
CA THR A 430 -40.00 -29.72 17.64
C THR A 430 -39.22 -30.89 17.04
N ASP A 431 -38.13 -30.67 16.29
CA ASP A 431 -37.31 -31.77 15.74
C ASP A 431 -36.06 -32.10 16.57
N VAL A 432 -36.16 -32.00 17.90
CA VAL A 432 -35.16 -32.55 18.82
C VAL A 432 -35.68 -33.87 19.39
N PHE A 433 -35.71 -34.94 18.58
CA PHE A 433 -35.64 -36.33 19.05
C PHE A 433 -35.62 -37.27 17.84
N THR A 434 -34.43 -37.60 17.32
CA THR A 434 -34.06 -38.95 16.86
C THR A 434 -32.63 -38.96 16.31
N GLN A 435 -31.94 -40.08 16.54
CA GLN A 435 -30.65 -40.49 15.97
C GLN A 435 -29.36 -40.10 16.73
N TYR A 436 -29.15 -40.76 17.87
CA TYR A 436 -27.84 -41.34 18.18
C TYR A 436 -27.79 -42.77 17.59
N PRO A 437 -26.81 -43.16 16.78
CA PRO A 437 -26.52 -44.57 16.55
C PRO A 437 -25.71 -45.12 17.72
N ASN A 438 -26.23 -46.19 18.32
CA ASN A 438 -25.62 -46.98 19.36
C ASN A 438 -24.24 -47.52 18.95
N ALA A 439 -23.28 -47.42 19.86
CA ALA A 439 -22.09 -48.24 19.87
C ALA A 439 -22.47 -49.68 20.24
N ASN A 440 -22.68 -50.52 19.23
CA ASN A 440 -22.56 -51.98 19.33
C ASN A 440 -22.65 -52.59 17.92
N GLN A 441 -21.50 -52.86 17.31
CA GLN A 441 -21.27 -54.01 16.44
C GLN A 441 -19.78 -54.12 16.10
N LEU A 442 -19.07 -54.84 16.97
CA LEU A 442 -17.90 -55.62 16.59
C LEU A 442 -18.34 -56.79 15.69
N ASN A 443 -17.42 -57.22 14.82
CA ASN A 443 -17.38 -58.49 14.07
C ASN A 443 -18.19 -58.61 12.77
N SER A 444 -17.53 -58.27 11.67
CA SER A 444 -17.35 -59.02 10.40
C SER A 444 -17.07 -57.94 9.35
N THR A 445 -15.94 -57.89 8.64
CA THR A 445 -15.47 -58.89 7.70
C THR A 445 -13.98 -58.63 7.44
N LYS A 446 -13.16 -59.66 7.64
CA LYS A 446 -11.96 -59.89 6.84
C LYS A 446 -12.41 -60.49 5.51
N GLU A 447 -11.56 -60.34 4.50
CA GLU A 447 -11.55 -60.98 3.18
C GLU A 447 -12.09 -60.16 2.01
N GLN A 448 -11.33 -60.23 0.91
CA GLN A 448 -11.51 -59.66 -0.43
C GLN A 448 -11.24 -58.14 -0.48
N ASP A 449 -10.10 -57.66 -0.98
CA ASP A 449 -9.60 -57.93 -2.33
C ASP A 449 -8.08 -58.12 -2.45
N ARG A 450 -7.71 -59.25 -3.06
CA ARG A 450 -6.52 -59.45 -3.89
C ARG A 450 -7.00 -59.46 -5.35
N HIS A 451 -6.23 -58.85 -6.25
CA HIS A 451 -6.37 -58.83 -7.72
C HIS A 451 -7.49 -57.88 -8.18
N ASN A 452 -7.26 -56.85 -8.98
CA ASN A 452 -6.52 -56.79 -10.25
C ASN A 452 -5.93 -55.38 -10.47
#